data_AF-A0A925HB99-F1
#
_entry.id   AF-A0A925HB99-F1
#
_cell.length_a   1.000
_cell.length_b   1.000
_cell.length_c   1.000
_cell.angle_alpha   90.00
_cell.angle_beta   90.00
_cell.angle_gamma   90.00
#
_symmetry.space_group_name_H-M   'P 1'
#
loop_
_entity.id
_entity.type
_entity.pdbx_description
1 polymer ?
#
loop_
_entity_poly.entity_id
_entity_poly.type
_entity_poly.pdbx_seq_one_letter_code
_entity_poly.pdbx_strand_id
1 'polypeptide(L)'
;MTDGAADTRGLECPQTTLTAAYLDGELNARAAEEFERHHAACPACSTTLLEQRRLLCLLDAAFDETFEKGVALPEGFTRELRARAQNDMSGVRTKGERRRALKICLALGAAAFALLGFAAFDAVVAPVLSAARA
;
A
#
# COMPACT_ATOMS: atom_id res chain seq x y z
N MET A 1 -45.43 9.16 2.35
CA MET A 1 -45.57 8.15 3.42
C MET A 1 -45.59 6.77 2.76
N THR A 2 -44.41 6.19 2.58
CA THR A 2 -44.24 4.76 2.31
C THR A 2 -43.12 4.31 3.23
N ASP A 3 -43.48 3.43 4.15
CA ASP A 3 -42.69 3.00 5.28
C ASP A 3 -41.31 2.48 4.89
N GLY A 4 -40.29 3.06 5.52
CA GLY A 4 -38.96 2.50 5.59
C GLY A 4 -38.98 1.27 6.47
N ALA A 5 -39.05 0.10 5.84
CA ALA A 5 -38.80 -1.17 6.49
C ALA A 5 -37.31 -1.25 6.89
N ALA A 6 -37.01 -0.82 8.11
CA ALA A 6 -35.79 -1.20 8.80
C ALA A 6 -35.80 -2.73 8.95
N ASP A 7 -35.04 -3.39 8.09
CA ASP A 7 -34.85 -4.84 8.09
C ASP A 7 -34.09 -5.25 9.37
N THR A 8 -34.82 -5.81 10.32
CA THR A 8 -34.31 -6.36 11.58
C THR A 8 -33.80 -7.79 11.45
N ARG A 9 -33.42 -8.28 10.25
CA ARG A 9 -32.69 -9.56 10.05
C ARG A 9 -31.17 -9.43 10.12
N GLY A 10 -30.67 -8.49 10.92
CA GLY A 10 -29.25 -8.12 10.97
C GLY A 10 -28.35 -8.89 11.93
N LEU A 11 -28.30 -10.23 11.94
CA LEU A 11 -27.43 -10.94 12.91
C LEU A 11 -26.43 -11.98 12.37
N GLU A 12 -26.57 -12.54 11.16
CA GLU A 12 -25.60 -13.55 10.69
C GLU A 12 -25.25 -13.34 9.22
N CYS A 13 -24.19 -12.57 8.95
CA CYS A 13 -23.55 -12.60 7.64
C CYS A 13 -22.75 -13.91 7.53
N PRO A 14 -22.93 -14.74 6.50
CA PRO A 14 -22.21 -16.01 6.37
C PRO A 14 -20.69 -15.83 6.29
N GLN A 15 -20.23 -14.65 5.85
CA GLN A 15 -18.81 -14.31 5.77
C GLN A 15 -18.16 -14.10 7.14
N THR A 16 -18.93 -13.95 8.24
CA THR A 16 -18.35 -13.84 9.59
C THR A 16 -17.59 -15.11 9.98
N THR A 17 -17.95 -16.27 9.43
CA THR A 17 -17.25 -17.54 9.64
C THR A 17 -15.80 -17.52 9.13
N LEU A 18 -15.50 -16.66 8.14
CA LEU A 18 -14.16 -16.51 7.59
C LEU A 18 -13.25 -15.58 8.41
N THR A 19 -13.80 -14.90 9.43
CA THR A 19 -13.06 -13.89 10.20
C THR A 19 -11.85 -14.48 10.91
N ALA A 20 -11.98 -15.67 11.51
CA ALA A 20 -10.87 -16.35 12.19
C ALA A 20 -9.75 -16.72 11.20
N ALA A 21 -10.12 -17.41 10.11
CA ALA A 21 -9.17 -17.76 9.04
C ALA A 21 -8.50 -16.54 8.40
N TYR A 22 -9.21 -15.40 8.33
CA TYR A 22 -8.64 -14.14 7.88
C TYR A 22 -7.60 -13.58 8.88
N LEU A 23 -7.90 -13.60 10.18
CA LEU A 23 -7.00 -13.11 11.22
C LEU A 23 -5.74 -13.98 11.36
N ASP A 24 -5.89 -15.29 11.22
CA ASP A 24 -4.79 -16.25 11.28
C ASP A 24 -3.96 -16.30 9.98
N GLY A 25 -4.41 -15.58 8.93
CA GLY A 25 -3.73 -15.53 7.64
C GLY A 25 -3.85 -16.82 6.80
N GLU A 26 -4.84 -17.66 7.11
CA GLU A 26 -5.08 -18.94 6.42
C GLU A 26 -5.85 -18.76 5.09
N LEU A 27 -6.45 -17.59 4.86
CA LEU A 27 -7.09 -17.28 3.58
C LEU A 27 -6.05 -17.08 2.48
N ASN A 28 -6.28 -17.70 1.32
CA ASN A 28 -5.50 -17.39 0.13
C ASN A 28 -5.75 -15.94 -0.33
N ALA A 29 -4.82 -15.39 -1.13
CA ALA A 29 -4.85 -13.99 -1.54
C ALA A 29 -6.19 -13.53 -2.15
N ARG A 30 -6.84 -14.39 -2.94
CA ARG A 30 -8.13 -14.08 -3.55
C ARG A 30 -9.26 -14.04 -2.52
N ALA A 31 -9.32 -15.03 -1.63
CA ALA A 31 -10.33 -15.10 -0.58
C ALA A 31 -10.17 -13.95 0.42
N ALA A 32 -8.92 -13.56 0.74
CA ALA A 32 -8.63 -12.40 1.56
C ALA A 32 -9.12 -11.11 0.91
N GLU A 33 -8.84 -10.88 -0.38
CA GLU A 33 -9.33 -9.69 -1.10
C GLU A 33 -10.87 -9.63 -1.20
N GLU A 34 -11.51 -10.79 -1.41
CA GLU A 34 -12.98 -10.90 -1.42
C GLU A 34 -13.58 -10.56 -0.04
N PHE A 35 -12.98 -11.07 1.03
CA PHE A 35 -13.37 -10.75 2.41
C PHE A 35 -13.10 -9.27 2.75
N GLU A 36 -11.96 -8.72 2.34
CA GLU A 36 -11.60 -7.32 2.53
C GLU A 36 -12.62 -6.38 1.86
N ARG A 37 -13.00 -6.69 0.63
CA ARG A 37 -14.05 -5.90 -0.06
C ARG A 37 -15.40 -6.01 0.65
N HIS A 38 -15.73 -7.19 1.18
CA HIS A 38 -17.00 -7.41 1.87
C HIS A 38 -17.07 -6.71 3.23
N HIS A 39 -16.05 -6.86 4.08
CA HIS A 39 -16.07 -6.30 5.44
C HIS A 39 -16.15 -4.77 5.43
N ALA A 40 -15.59 -4.11 4.39
CA ALA A 40 -15.64 -2.66 4.23
C ALA A 40 -17.08 -2.10 4.15
N ALA A 41 -18.04 -2.93 3.72
CA ALA A 41 -19.45 -2.55 3.58
C ALA A 41 -20.40 -3.33 4.51
N CYS A 42 -19.88 -4.28 5.30
CA CYS A 42 -20.70 -5.16 6.14
C CYS A 42 -20.46 -4.91 7.64
N PRO A 43 -21.40 -4.26 8.36
CA PRO A 43 -21.29 -3.99 9.79
C PRO A 43 -21.13 -5.24 10.66
N ALA A 44 -21.75 -6.36 10.27
CA ALA A 44 -21.63 -7.61 11.00
C ALA A 44 -20.18 -8.13 10.97
N CYS A 45 -19.59 -8.20 9.77
CA CYS A 45 -18.20 -8.64 9.61
C CYS A 45 -17.21 -7.68 10.29
N SER A 46 -17.44 -6.37 10.23
CA SER A 46 -16.56 -5.41 10.92
C SER A 46 -16.63 -5.58 12.44
N THR A 47 -17.83 -5.84 12.98
CA THR A 47 -18.02 -6.04 14.42
C THR A 47 -17.35 -7.32 14.89
N THR A 48 -17.58 -8.45 14.21
CA THR A 48 -16.94 -9.73 14.53
C THR A 48 -15.40 -9.62 14.45
N LEU A 49 -14.88 -8.94 13.43
CA LEU A 49 -13.44 -8.75 13.25
C LEU A 49 -12.82 -7.89 14.36
N LEU A 50 -13.52 -6.86 14.82
CA LEU A 50 -13.08 -6.04 15.96
C LEU A 50 -13.11 -6.83 17.28
N GLU A 51 -14.16 -7.62 17.50
CA GLU A 51 -14.30 -8.46 18.70
C GLU A 51 -13.18 -9.50 18.79
N GLN A 52 -12.91 -10.23 17.71
CA GLN A 52 -11.85 -11.22 17.67
C GLN A 52 -10.45 -10.58 17.81
N ARG A 53 -10.20 -9.43 17.17
CA ARG A 53 -8.94 -8.69 17.37
C ARG A 53 -8.77 -8.25 18.82
N ARG A 54 -9.84 -7.77 19.46
CA ARG A 54 -9.79 -7.37 20.87
C ARG A 54 -9.44 -8.54 21.76
N LEU A 55 -10.02 -9.72 21.51
CA LEU A 55 -9.69 -10.93 22.23
C LEU A 55 -8.20 -11.29 22.06
N LEU A 56 -7.68 -11.25 20.83
CA LEU A 56 -6.27 -11.52 20.56
C LEU A 56 -5.34 -10.56 21.30
N CYS A 57 -5.65 -9.26 21.32
CA CYS A 57 -4.88 -8.29 22.09
C CYS A 57 -4.93 -8.54 23.61
N LEU A 58 -6.06 -8.98 24.15
CA LEU A 58 -6.18 -9.32 25.57
C LEU A 58 -5.36 -10.58 25.91
N LEU A 59 -5.36 -11.57 25.02
CA LEU A 59 -4.53 -12.76 25.17
C LEU A 59 -3.05 -12.41 25.13
N ASP A 60 -2.64 -11.62 24.14
CA ASP A 60 -1.26 -11.13 23.97
C ASP A 60 -0.78 -10.42 25.25
N ALA A 61 -1.55 -9.45 25.76
CA ALA A 61 -1.22 -8.74 26.98
C ALA A 61 -1.15 -9.66 28.22
N ALA A 62 -2.09 -10.59 28.38
CA ALA A 62 -2.11 -11.51 29.52
C ALA A 62 -0.91 -12.48 29.51
N PHE A 63 -0.47 -12.89 28.31
CA PHE A 63 0.67 -13.78 28.17
C PHE A 63 2.01 -13.04 28.23
N ASP A 64 2.12 -11.82 27.69
CA ASP A 64 3.33 -11.01 27.78
C ASP A 64 3.73 -10.70 29.23
N GLU A 65 2.77 -10.40 30.13
CA GLU A 65 3.06 -10.19 31.56
C GLU A 65 3.50 -11.48 32.28
N THR A 66 3.09 -12.65 31.77
CA THR A 66 3.39 -13.95 32.39
C THR A 66 4.70 -14.54 31.86
N PHE A 67 5.09 -14.17 30.64
CA PHE A 67 6.29 -14.65 29.95
C PHE A 67 7.31 -13.51 29.75
N GLU A 68 7.84 -12.97 30.84
CA GLU A 68 8.94 -11.97 30.90
C GLU A 68 10.29 -12.43 30.28
N LYS A 69 10.28 -13.39 29.35
CA LYS A 69 11.38 -13.67 28.44
C LYS A 69 11.08 -13.07 27.07
N GLY A 70 10.76 -11.78 27.06
CA GLY A 70 10.75 -10.99 25.84
C GLY A 70 12.11 -11.13 25.16
N VAL A 71 12.11 -11.54 23.89
CA VAL A 71 13.30 -11.54 23.05
C VAL A 71 13.89 -10.14 23.12
N ALA A 72 15.08 -10.00 23.71
CA ALA A 72 15.76 -8.71 23.80
C ALA A 72 15.99 -8.19 22.38
N LEU A 73 15.26 -7.13 22.02
CA LEU A 73 15.43 -6.49 20.73
C LEU A 73 16.82 -5.85 20.67
N PRO A 74 17.57 -6.02 19.56
CA PRO A 74 18.86 -5.36 19.39
C PRO A 74 18.73 -3.83 19.53
N GLU A 75 19.78 -3.20 20.06
CA GLU A 75 19.84 -1.74 20.15
C GLU A 75 19.62 -1.11 18.77
N GLY A 76 18.71 -0.13 18.68
CA GLY A 76 18.42 0.57 17.43
C GLY A 76 17.40 -0.10 16.50
N PHE A 77 16.89 -1.31 16.81
CA PHE A 77 15.90 -2.00 15.97
C PHE A 77 14.67 -1.13 15.65
N THR A 78 14.14 -0.43 16.65
CA THR A 78 12.99 0.48 16.47
C THR A 78 13.30 1.66 15.55
N ARG A 79 14.54 2.15 15.56
CA ARG A 79 15.01 3.24 14.68
C ARG A 79 15.09 2.77 13.23
N GLU A 80 15.66 1.60 13.00
CA GLU A 80 15.78 1.01 11.68
C GLU A 80 14.41 0.62 11.11
N LEU A 81 13.56 0.00 11.94
CA LEU A 81 12.21 -0.38 11.55
C LEU A 81 11.36 0.86 11.20
N ARG A 82 11.47 1.95 11.99
CA ARG A 82 10.82 3.23 11.67
C ARG A 82 11.32 3.81 10.36
N ALA A 83 12.64 3.86 10.15
CA ALA A 83 13.24 4.39 8.94
C ALA A 83 12.82 3.58 7.70
N ARG A 84 12.71 2.26 7.85
CA ARG A 84 12.27 1.37 6.79
C ARG A 84 10.78 1.52 6.52
N ALA A 85 9.91 1.50 7.54
CA ALA A 85 8.47 1.67 7.37
C ALA A 85 8.11 3.02 6.72
N GLN A 86 8.85 4.10 7.02
CA GLN A 86 8.61 5.41 6.42
C GLN A 86 9.04 5.50 4.95
N ASN A 87 10.08 4.75 4.55
CA ASN A 87 10.62 4.82 3.18
C ASN A 87 10.14 3.68 2.28
N ASP A 88 9.67 2.58 2.87
CA ASP A 88 9.29 1.37 2.15
C ASP A 88 7.83 1.44 1.70
N MET A 89 7.61 2.15 0.60
CA MET A 89 6.34 2.18 -0.12
C MET A 89 6.21 1.02 -1.12
N SER A 90 7.06 0.00 -1.05
CA SER A 90 7.11 -1.07 -2.05
C SER A 90 5.82 -1.91 -2.12
N GLY A 91 5.12 -2.04 -0.99
CA GLY A 91 3.82 -2.74 -0.91
C GLY A 91 2.62 -1.92 -1.42
N VAL A 92 2.73 -0.59 -1.48
CA VAL A 92 1.62 0.30 -1.88
C VAL A 92 1.64 0.58 -3.39
N ARG A 93 2.81 0.51 -4.03
CA ARG A 93 2.96 0.88 -5.44
C ARG A 93 2.47 -0.22 -6.36
N THR A 94 1.27 -0.02 -6.91
CA THR A 94 0.71 -0.88 -7.95
C THR A 94 1.60 -0.88 -9.21
N LYS A 95 1.62 -2.00 -9.96
CA LYS A 95 2.43 -2.14 -11.20
C LYS A 95 2.15 -1.02 -12.22
N GLY A 96 0.95 -0.43 -12.20
CA GLY A 96 0.58 0.71 -13.06
C GLY A 96 1.32 2.00 -12.72
N GLU A 97 1.63 2.21 -11.44
CA GLU A 97 2.30 3.42 -10.96
C GLU A 97 3.78 3.45 -11.35
N ARG A 98 4.46 2.30 -11.30
CA ARG A 98 5.82 2.15 -11.85
C ARG A 98 5.91 2.51 -13.33
N ARG A 99 4.91 2.10 -14.13
CA ARG A 99 4.86 2.45 -15.56
C ARG A 99 4.65 3.95 -15.79
N ARG A 100 3.83 4.60 -14.96
CA ARG A 100 3.61 6.06 -15.03
C ARG A 100 4.88 6.83 -14.65
N ALA A 101 5.54 6.45 -13.57
CA ALA A 101 6.81 7.05 -13.16
C ALA A 101 7.88 6.93 -14.26
N LEU A 102 8.00 5.76 -14.88
CA LEU A 102 8.97 5.53 -15.96
C LEU A 102 8.70 6.40 -17.19
N LYS A 103 7.42 6.61 -17.55
CA LYS A 103 7.03 7.54 -18.62
C LYS A 103 7.43 8.98 -18.30
N ILE A 104 7.20 9.43 -17.07
CA ILE A 104 7.57 10.79 -16.62
C ILE A 104 9.10 10.96 -16.67
N CYS A 105 9.87 10.00 -16.17
CA CYS A 105 11.32 10.03 -16.24
C CYS A 105 11.84 10.08 -17.69
N LEU A 106 11.26 9.29 -18.59
CA LEU A 106 11.60 9.33 -20.02
C LEU A 106 11.29 10.69 -20.65
N ALA A 107 10.12 11.26 -20.36
CA ALA A 107 9.73 12.57 -20.87
C ALA A 107 10.67 13.68 -20.37
N LEU A 108 11.00 13.68 -19.08
CA LEU A 108 11.94 14.63 -18.49
C LEU A 108 13.35 14.45 -19.07
N GLY A 109 13.82 13.22 -19.23
CA GLY A 109 15.11 12.92 -19.85
C GLY A 109 15.17 13.40 -21.30
N ALA A 110 14.13 13.15 -22.09
CA ALA A 110 14.02 13.63 -23.45
C ALA A 110 13.97 15.16 -23.53
N ALA A 111 13.23 15.82 -22.63
CA ALA A 111 13.18 17.27 -22.56
C ALA A 111 14.54 17.89 -22.20
N ALA A 112 15.26 17.30 -21.23
CA ALA A 112 16.61 17.74 -20.89
C ALA A 112 17.57 17.57 -22.07
N PHE A 113 17.49 16.44 -22.77
CA PHE A 113 18.27 16.20 -24.00
C PHE A 113 17.93 17.17 -25.11
N ALA A 114 16.66 17.50 -25.31
CA ALA A 114 16.23 18.47 -26.31
C ALA A 114 16.75 19.87 -26.00
N LEU A 115 16.64 20.31 -24.74
CA LEU A 115 17.11 21.63 -24.33
C LEU A 115 18.64 21.77 -24.41
N LEU A 116 19.38 20.76 -23.95
CA LEU A 116 20.85 20.76 -24.01
C LEU A 116 21.36 20.53 -25.44
N GLY A 117 20.70 19.64 -26.18
CA GLY A 117 21.03 19.34 -27.57
C GLY A 117 20.79 20.53 -28.50
N PHE A 118 19.66 21.23 -28.36
CA PHE A 118 19.35 22.42 -29.17
C PHE A 118 20.40 23.53 -28.97
N ALA A 119 20.84 23.77 -27.73
CA ALA A 119 21.90 24.72 -27.43
C ALA A 119 23.27 24.31 -28.02
N ALA A 120 23.58 23.02 -28.07
CA ALA A 120 24.81 22.52 -28.67
C ALA A 120 24.77 22.52 -30.22
N PHE A 121 23.61 22.27 -30.83
CA PHE A 121 23.44 22.30 -32.28
C PHE A 121 23.63 23.72 -32.84
N ASP A 122 23.11 24.75 -32.17
CA ASP A 122 23.28 26.15 -32.60
C ASP A 122 24.77 26.56 -32.61
N ALA A 123 25.53 26.11 -31.60
CA ALA A 123 26.96 26.41 -31.48
C ALA A 123 27.83 25.73 -32.56
N VAL A 124 27.41 24.58 -33.10
CA VAL A 124 28.20 23.79 -34.07
C VAL A 124 27.74 24.04 -35.52
N VAL A 125 26.44 24.23 -35.77
CA VAL A 125 25.89 24.37 -37.13
C VAL A 125 26.03 25.80 -37.66
N ALA A 126 25.92 26.83 -36.80
CA ALA A 126 26.08 28.23 -37.21
C ALA A 126 27.46 28.55 -37.84
N PRO A 127 28.61 28.11 -37.28
CA PRO A 127 29.91 28.37 -37.90
C PRO A 127 30.17 27.53 -39.16
N VAL A 128 29.55 26.35 -39.30
CA VAL A 128 29.72 25.49 -40.49
C VAL A 128 28.93 26.05 -41.68
N LEU A 129 27.73 26.58 -41.46
CA LEU A 129 26.93 27.20 -42.53
C LEU A 129 27.47 28.56 -42.99
N SER A 130 28.14 29.32 -42.12
CA SER A 130 28.80 30.57 -42.52
C SER A 130 30.08 30.30 -43.33
N ALA A 131 30.84 29.26 -42.98
CA ALA A 131 32.00 28.81 -43.75
C ALA A 131 31.63 28.20 -45.11
N ALA A 132 30.43 27.62 -45.25
CA ALA A 132 29.93 27.07 -46.53
C ALA A 132 29.31 28.12 -47.47
N ARG A 133 29.08 29.35 -47.00
CA ARG A 133 28.51 30.48 -47.78
C ARG A 133 29.52 31.58 -48.14
N ALA A 134 30.75 31.49 -47.66
CA ALA A 134 31.88 32.33 -48.04
C ALA A 134 32.70 31.63 -49.14
#